data_AF-A0A381ND32-F1
#
_entry.id   AF-A0A381ND32-F1
#
_cell.length_a   1.000
_cell.length_b   1.000
_cell.length_c   1.000
_cell.angle_alpha   90.00
_cell.angle_beta   90.00
_cell.angle_gamma   90.00
#
_symmetry.space_group_name_H-M   'P 1'
#
loop_
_entity.id
_entity.type
_entity.pdbx_description
1 polymer ?
#
loop_
_entity_poly.entity_id
_entity_poly.type
_entity_poly.pdbx_seq_one_letter_code
_entity_poly.pdbx_strand_id
1 'polypeptide(L)'
;MKNYYFNTNPKHFGINNVFDKEVFGHLTLCEKDSVFITPTQFTKKNISPEHALRLKEKYKIENIIMFDRIVGIKNNILITDHINRSGTSFIRGKTPHKKLPMFPDMSGVYIKNTKNNNQTVHTLGPKNYKNPPNEVGVVFSEAAAITATLWHYVGVDVRCYGVVDTNALNNPLCPL
;
A
#
# COMPACT_ATOMS: atom_id res chain seq x y z
N MET A 1 11.51 2.78 14.40
CA MET A 1 10.50 3.75 13.92
C MET A 1 9.47 2.99 13.11
N LYS A 2 8.17 3.15 13.37
CA LYS A 2 7.11 2.51 12.59
C LYS A 2 6.80 3.34 11.35
N ASN A 3 6.71 2.73 10.18
CA ASN A 3 6.40 3.44 8.93
C ASN A 3 5.02 3.01 8.46
N TYR A 4 4.08 3.95 8.40
CA TYR A 4 2.71 3.72 7.96
C TYR A 4 2.50 4.28 6.56
N TYR A 5 1.98 3.48 5.64
CA TYR A 5 1.69 3.90 4.27
C TYR A 5 0.23 3.69 3.92
N PHE A 6 -0.44 4.76 3.53
CA PHE A 6 -1.83 4.72 3.13
C PHE A 6 -1.91 4.84 1.62
N ASN A 7 -2.52 3.85 0.98
CA ASN A 7 -2.63 3.84 -0.49
C ASN A 7 -3.60 4.89 -1.05
N THR A 8 -4.49 5.39 -0.19
CA THR A 8 -5.51 6.38 -0.50
C THR A 8 -5.62 7.38 0.65
N ASN A 9 -6.56 8.32 0.55
CA ASN A 9 -6.76 9.35 1.57
C ASN A 9 -6.92 8.73 2.97
N PRO A 10 -6.04 9.06 3.93
CA PRO A 10 -6.03 8.44 5.26
C PRO A 10 -7.31 8.61 6.08
N LYS A 11 -8.16 9.56 5.71
CA LYS A 11 -9.51 9.73 6.27
C LYS A 11 -10.37 8.47 6.13
N HIS A 12 -10.18 7.68 5.07
CA HIS A 12 -10.87 6.40 4.89
C HIS A 12 -10.52 5.36 5.97
N PHE A 13 -9.39 5.57 6.66
CA PHE A 13 -8.95 4.71 7.76
C PHE A 13 -9.16 5.39 9.11
N GLY A 14 -9.96 6.45 9.20
CA GLY A 14 -10.21 7.17 10.46
C GLY A 14 -9.05 8.07 10.92
N ILE A 15 -8.08 8.37 10.05
CA ILE A 15 -6.91 9.18 10.39
C ILE A 15 -7.06 10.57 9.75
N ASN A 16 -7.38 11.56 10.57
CA ASN A 16 -7.66 12.94 10.15
C ASN A 16 -6.50 13.89 10.49
N ASN A 17 -6.21 14.85 9.61
CA ASN A 17 -5.32 15.99 9.86
C ASN A 17 -3.89 15.62 10.30
N VAL A 18 -3.29 14.65 9.60
CA VAL A 18 -2.07 13.93 10.00
C VAL A 18 -0.86 14.26 9.13
N PHE A 19 -0.90 15.25 8.25
CA PHE A 19 0.21 15.49 7.32
C PHE A 19 0.57 16.96 7.29
N ASP A 20 1.86 17.26 7.46
CA ASP A 20 2.37 18.62 7.58
C ASP A 20 3.31 19.01 6.42
N LYS A 21 3.81 18.02 5.66
CA LYS A 21 4.83 18.26 4.63
C LYS A 21 4.72 17.37 3.41
N GLU A 22 4.92 17.94 2.23
CA GLU A 22 5.17 17.18 1.00
C GLU A 22 6.65 16.82 0.85
N VAL A 23 6.93 15.53 0.62
CA VAL A 23 8.27 14.96 0.43
C VAL A 23 8.21 13.95 -0.72
N PHE A 24 8.95 14.20 -1.80
CA PHE A 24 9.07 13.28 -2.95
C PHE A 24 7.70 12.81 -3.50
N GLY A 25 6.75 13.74 -3.68
CA GLY A 25 5.41 13.44 -4.20
C GLY A 25 4.48 12.72 -3.21
N HIS A 26 4.83 12.68 -1.93
CA HIS A 26 4.03 12.11 -0.86
C HIS A 26 3.80 13.15 0.24
N LEU A 27 2.62 13.13 0.86
CA LEU A 27 2.42 13.81 2.13
C LEU A 27 3.00 12.93 3.23
N THR A 28 3.72 13.57 4.15
CA THR A 28 4.36 12.92 5.29
C THR A 28 4.05 13.63 6.60
N LEU A 29 4.11 12.89 7.69
CA LEU A 29 4.22 13.41 9.06
C LEU A 29 5.20 12.55 9.82
N CYS A 30 6.11 13.21 10.53
CA CYS A 30 7.08 12.55 11.40
C CYS A 30 6.70 12.82 12.85
N GLU A 31 6.39 11.76 13.57
CA GLU A 31 6.25 11.78 15.02
C GLU A 31 7.51 11.17 15.67
N LYS A 32 7.56 11.15 17.00
CA LYS A 32 8.72 10.68 17.76
C LYS A 32 9.19 9.26 17.35
N ASP A 33 8.24 8.35 17.14
CA ASP A 33 8.51 6.93 16.87
C ASP A 33 7.83 6.39 15.59
N SER A 34 7.20 7.27 14.81
CA SER A 34 6.36 6.92 13.66
C SER A 34 6.52 7.90 12.49
N VAL A 35 6.43 7.39 11.26
CA VAL A 35 6.27 8.20 10.05
C VAL A 35 5.02 7.75 9.33
N PHE A 36 4.16 8.70 8.99
CA PHE A 36 2.96 8.48 8.19
C PHE A 36 3.22 8.98 6.78
N ILE A 37 2.83 8.20 5.78
CA ILE A 37 3.11 8.48 4.37
C ILE A 37 1.85 8.19 3.55
N THR A 38 1.47 9.11 2.66
CA THR A 38 0.42 8.89 1.65
C THR A 38 0.82 9.59 0.36
N PRO A 39 0.58 9.03 -0.83
CA PRO A 39 0.86 9.74 -2.07
C PRO A 39 -0.01 11.00 -2.18
N THR A 40 0.55 12.11 -2.68
CA THR A 40 -0.26 13.33 -2.94
C THR A 40 -1.22 13.11 -4.12
N GLN A 41 -0.78 12.35 -5.11
CA GLN A 41 -1.58 11.94 -6.26
C GLN A 41 -1.22 10.52 -6.68
N PHE A 42 -2.21 9.78 -7.18
CA PHE A 42 -1.99 8.41 -7.65
C PHE A 42 -1.51 8.39 -9.10
N THR A 43 -0.29 8.88 -9.34
CA THR A 43 0.32 8.95 -10.68
C THR A 43 1.76 8.47 -10.68
N LYS A 44 2.28 8.11 -11.86
CA LYS A 44 3.69 7.72 -12.07
C LYS A 44 4.71 8.82 -11.74
N LYS A 45 4.27 10.09 -11.61
CA LYS A 45 5.14 11.20 -11.21
C LYS A 45 5.35 11.23 -9.71
N ASN A 46 4.35 10.81 -8.94
CA ASN A 46 4.34 10.86 -7.48
C ASN A 46 4.78 9.53 -6.89
N ILE A 47 4.33 8.43 -7.50
CA ILE A 47 4.59 7.06 -7.10
C ILE A 47 5.52 6.43 -8.14
N SER A 48 6.81 6.29 -7.80
CA SER A 48 7.84 5.80 -8.71
C SER A 48 8.99 5.12 -7.95
N PRO A 49 9.81 4.28 -8.62
CA PRO A 49 11.04 3.74 -8.03
C PRO A 49 11.93 4.76 -7.36
N GLU A 50 12.14 5.91 -8.02
CA GLU A 50 13.01 6.95 -7.51
C GLU A 50 12.46 7.54 -6.21
N HIS A 51 11.17 7.86 -6.18
CA HIS A 51 10.55 8.46 -4.99
C HIS A 51 10.48 7.46 -3.83
N ALA A 52 10.09 6.22 -4.09
CA ALA A 52 10.06 5.17 -3.07
C ALA A 52 11.46 4.94 -2.48
N LEU A 53 12.50 4.90 -3.33
CA LEU A 53 13.88 4.75 -2.87
C LEU A 53 14.36 5.96 -2.06
N ARG A 54 14.04 7.18 -2.48
CA ARG A 54 14.40 8.40 -1.74
C ARG A 54 13.68 8.50 -0.39
N LEU A 55 12.41 8.07 -0.31
CA LEU A 55 11.68 7.96 0.96
C LEU A 55 12.32 6.91 1.87
N LYS A 56 12.66 5.74 1.32
CA LYS A 56 13.39 4.68 2.03
C LYS A 56 14.69 5.20 2.63
N GLU A 57 15.51 5.87 1.83
CA GLU A 57 16.80 6.42 2.26
C GLU A 57 16.61 7.52 3.33
N LYS A 58 15.65 8.43 3.14
CA LYS A 58 15.39 9.56 4.05
C LYS A 58 14.93 9.10 5.44
N TYR A 59 13.99 8.15 5.49
CA TYR A 59 13.38 7.70 6.74
C TYR A 59 13.93 6.36 7.25
N LYS A 60 14.96 5.81 6.58
CA LYS A 60 15.57 4.52 6.90
C LYS A 60 14.51 3.40 6.98
N ILE A 61 13.66 3.32 5.97
CA ILE A 61 12.52 2.40 5.92
C ILE A 61 13.01 1.00 5.55
N GLU A 62 12.93 0.06 6.49
CA GLU A 62 13.17 -1.36 6.23
C GLU A 62 11.85 -2.12 6.06
N ASN A 63 10.85 -1.77 6.88
CA ASN A 63 9.50 -2.30 6.85
C ASN A 63 8.47 -1.16 6.73
N ILE A 64 7.36 -1.44 6.05
CA ILE A 64 6.18 -0.60 6.02
C ILE A 64 4.91 -1.35 6.42
N ILE A 65 4.08 -0.68 7.21
CA ILE A 65 2.71 -1.09 7.54
C ILE A 65 1.79 -0.35 6.58
N MET A 66 1.29 -1.07 5.59
CA MET A 66 0.49 -0.54 4.51
C MET A 66 -1.01 -0.73 4.77
N PHE A 67 -1.83 0.22 4.33
CA PHE A 67 -3.29 0.15 4.40
C PHE A 67 -3.88 0.37 3.01
N ASP A 68 -4.79 -0.52 2.63
CA ASP A 68 -5.60 -0.41 1.42
C ASP A 68 -7.07 -0.56 1.76
N ARG A 69 -7.93 0.11 1.02
CA ARG A 69 -9.37 -0.14 1.11
C ARG A 69 -9.71 -1.45 0.40
N ILE A 70 -10.65 -2.19 0.97
CA ILE A 70 -11.18 -3.41 0.37
C ILE A 70 -12.72 -3.47 0.37
N VAL A 71 -13.25 -4.25 -0.57
CA VAL A 71 -14.66 -4.62 -0.69
C VAL A 71 -14.79 -6.10 -1.08
N GLY A 72 -15.98 -6.67 -0.91
CA GLY A 72 -16.26 -8.10 -1.17
C GLY A 72 -16.15 -9.00 0.07
N ILE A 73 -15.84 -8.43 1.24
CA ILE A 73 -15.81 -9.11 2.53
C ILE A 73 -16.32 -8.20 3.66
N LYS A 74 -16.71 -8.77 4.80
CA LYS A 74 -17.28 -8.03 5.95
C LYS A 74 -16.25 -7.55 6.96
N ASN A 75 -15.09 -8.21 7.03
CA ASN A 75 -14.07 -7.96 8.06
C ASN A 75 -12.79 -7.46 7.41
N ASN A 76 -12.00 -6.70 8.17
CA ASN A 76 -10.63 -6.38 7.82
C ASN A 76 -9.79 -7.65 7.66
N ILE A 77 -8.74 -7.57 6.85
CA ILE A 77 -7.90 -8.71 6.49
C ILE A 77 -6.41 -8.35 6.55
N LEU A 78 -5.56 -9.35 6.73
CA LEU A 78 -4.13 -9.23 6.43
C LEU A 78 -3.92 -9.70 5.00
N ILE A 79 -3.54 -8.81 4.09
CA ILE A 79 -3.30 -9.18 2.69
C ILE A 79 -2.00 -9.97 2.61
N THR A 80 -2.10 -11.22 2.14
CA THR A 80 -0.95 -12.13 2.02
C THR A 80 -0.50 -12.35 0.58
N ASP A 81 -1.34 -12.00 -0.39
CA ASP A 81 -1.05 -12.10 -1.81
C ASP A 81 -1.97 -11.17 -2.62
N HIS A 82 -1.65 -10.94 -3.89
CA HIS A 82 -2.46 -10.10 -4.77
C HIS A 82 -2.50 -10.57 -6.23
N ILE A 83 -3.58 -10.21 -6.92
CA ILE A 83 -3.71 -10.25 -8.38
C ILE A 83 -3.90 -8.81 -8.87
N ASN A 84 -3.01 -8.33 -9.72
CA ASN A 84 -3.12 -6.98 -10.26
C ASN A 84 -4.05 -6.92 -11.49
N ARG A 85 -5.35 -6.64 -11.26
CA ARG A 85 -6.36 -6.41 -12.33
C ARG A 85 -6.43 -4.97 -12.80
N SER A 86 -5.63 -4.06 -12.25
CA SER A 86 -5.69 -2.63 -12.56
C SER A 86 -5.07 -2.26 -13.91
N GLY A 87 -4.27 -3.16 -14.49
CA GLY A 87 -3.42 -2.85 -15.65
C GLY A 87 -2.34 -1.81 -15.37
N THR A 88 -2.17 -1.38 -14.12
CA THR A 88 -1.24 -0.32 -13.70
C THR A 88 -0.04 -0.92 -13.00
N SER A 89 1.16 -0.49 -13.42
CA SER A 89 2.42 -0.79 -12.75
C SER A 89 3.32 0.44 -12.84
N PHE A 90 3.68 1.01 -11.68
CA PHE A 90 4.55 2.20 -11.62
C PHE A 90 6.04 1.88 -11.77
N ILE A 91 6.41 0.60 -11.81
CA ILE A 91 7.77 0.17 -12.17
C ILE A 91 7.95 -0.03 -13.68
N ARG A 92 6.87 -0.06 -14.47
CA ARG A 92 6.92 -0.27 -15.94
C ARG A 92 7.75 0.84 -16.62
N GLY A 93 8.75 0.43 -17.41
CA GLY A 93 9.66 1.35 -18.11
C GLY A 93 10.55 2.18 -17.17
N LYS A 94 10.64 1.78 -15.90
CA LYS A 94 11.46 2.42 -14.86
C LYS A 94 12.40 1.42 -14.18
N THR A 95 12.45 0.18 -14.66
CA THR A 95 13.42 -0.83 -14.28
C THR A 95 14.43 -1.06 -15.41
N PRO A 96 15.69 -1.40 -15.09
CA PRO A 96 16.30 -1.34 -13.77
C PRO A 96 16.42 0.11 -13.26
N HIS A 97 16.35 0.29 -11.94
CA HIS A 97 16.57 1.59 -11.29
C HIS A 97 17.81 1.48 -10.39
N LYS A 98 18.87 2.24 -10.69
CA LYS A 98 20.19 2.07 -10.07
C LYS A 98 20.66 0.60 -10.18
N LYS A 99 20.89 -0.07 -9.05
CA LYS A 99 21.37 -1.47 -8.97
C LYS A 99 20.25 -2.50 -8.75
N LEU A 100 18.98 -2.08 -8.82
CA LEU A 100 17.82 -2.97 -8.64
C LEU A 100 17.53 -3.77 -9.92
N PRO A 101 16.97 -4.99 -9.81
CA PRO A 101 16.79 -5.88 -10.96
C PRO A 101 15.81 -5.31 -12.00
N MET A 102 15.98 -5.70 -13.27
CA MET A 102 15.00 -5.38 -14.31
C MET A 102 13.67 -6.11 -14.06
N PHE A 103 13.76 -7.38 -13.64
CA PHE A 103 12.64 -8.27 -13.35
C PHE A 103 12.73 -8.73 -11.88
N PRO A 104 12.07 -8.01 -10.94
CA PRO A 104 12.04 -8.40 -9.54
C PRO A 104 11.22 -9.68 -9.29
N ASP A 105 11.66 -10.50 -8.34
CA ASP A 105 10.87 -11.62 -7.81
C ASP A 105 9.71 -11.09 -6.95
N MET A 106 8.48 -11.54 -7.24
CA MET A 106 7.25 -11.13 -6.57
C MET A 106 6.71 -12.17 -5.57
N SER A 107 7.39 -13.30 -5.38
CA SER A 107 6.91 -14.41 -4.54
C SER A 107 6.82 -14.05 -3.05
N GLY A 108 7.56 -13.03 -2.61
CA GLY A 108 7.73 -12.63 -1.23
C GLY A 108 7.31 -11.19 -0.90
N VAL A 109 6.38 -10.59 -1.67
CA VAL A 109 6.00 -9.17 -1.49
C VAL A 109 5.47 -8.87 -0.07
N TYR A 110 4.67 -9.77 0.50
CA TYR A 110 4.00 -9.54 1.78
C TYR A 110 4.61 -10.33 2.93
N ILE A 111 4.78 -9.67 4.07
CA ILE A 111 5.02 -10.31 5.36
C ILE A 111 3.74 -11.06 5.77
N LYS A 112 3.81 -12.39 5.75
CA LYS A 112 2.70 -13.29 6.14
C LYS A 112 2.78 -13.61 7.63
N ASN A 113 1.63 -13.81 8.28
CA ASN A 113 1.58 -14.43 9.61
C ASN A 113 1.10 -15.88 9.45
N THR A 114 1.83 -16.84 10.00
CA THR A 114 1.58 -18.29 9.82
C THR A 114 0.23 -18.76 10.35
N LYS A 115 -0.46 -17.94 11.16
CA LYS A 115 -1.75 -18.24 11.77
C LYS A 115 -2.97 -17.76 10.98
N ASN A 116 -2.79 -16.89 9.98
CA ASN A 116 -3.91 -16.31 9.24
C ASN A 116 -4.14 -17.07 7.93
N ASN A 117 -5.41 -17.24 7.54
CA ASN A 117 -5.76 -17.78 6.23
C ASN A 117 -5.14 -16.91 5.12
N ASN A 118 -4.70 -17.54 4.04
CA ASN A 118 -4.25 -16.82 2.86
C ASN A 118 -5.40 -15.94 2.33
N GLN A 119 -5.17 -14.63 2.28
CA GLN A 119 -6.13 -13.63 1.87
C GLN A 119 -5.56 -12.89 0.65
N THR A 120 -5.84 -13.46 -0.52
CA THR A 120 -5.50 -12.88 -1.82
C THR A 120 -6.52 -11.82 -2.20
N VAL A 121 -6.04 -10.65 -2.64
CA VAL A 121 -6.91 -9.57 -3.13
C VAL A 121 -6.72 -9.31 -4.63
N HIS A 122 -7.74 -8.78 -5.28
CA HIS A 122 -7.71 -8.38 -6.67
C HIS A 122 -7.69 -6.84 -6.75
N THR A 123 -6.55 -6.26 -7.11
CA THR A 123 -6.38 -4.81 -7.13
C THR A 123 -6.96 -4.21 -8.42
N LEU A 124 -7.85 -3.22 -8.28
CA LEU A 124 -8.58 -2.60 -9.41
C LEU A 124 -7.99 -1.27 -9.88
N GLY A 125 -7.25 -0.56 -9.02
CA GLY A 125 -6.83 0.82 -9.24
C GLY A 125 -7.91 1.83 -8.82
N PRO A 126 -7.54 3.07 -8.43
CA PRO A 126 -8.49 4.03 -7.82
C PRO A 126 -9.72 4.37 -8.67
N LYS A 127 -9.59 4.37 -10.00
CA LYS A 127 -10.70 4.67 -10.90
C LYS A 127 -11.77 3.57 -10.86
N ASN A 128 -11.35 2.31 -11.01
CA ASN A 128 -12.26 1.17 -11.12
C ASN A 128 -12.76 0.71 -9.75
N TYR A 129 -12.01 0.97 -8.68
CA TYR A 129 -12.42 0.65 -7.32
C TYR A 129 -13.70 1.37 -6.87
N LYS A 130 -14.03 2.54 -7.47
CA LYS A 130 -15.29 3.25 -7.18
C LYS A 130 -16.53 2.44 -7.56
N ASN A 131 -16.41 1.62 -8.60
CA ASN A 131 -17.48 0.77 -9.13
C ASN A 131 -16.90 -0.65 -9.33
N PRO A 132 -16.64 -1.38 -8.24
CA PRO A 132 -16.00 -2.69 -8.31
C PRO A 132 -16.93 -3.70 -9.02
N PRO A 133 -16.38 -4.72 -9.70
CA PRO A 133 -17.19 -5.81 -10.24
C PRO A 133 -17.96 -6.54 -9.14
N ASN A 134 -19.12 -7.08 -9.47
CA ASN A 134 -19.88 -7.94 -8.58
C ASN A 134 -19.48 -9.41 -8.82
N GLU A 135 -18.44 -9.88 -8.14
CA GLU A 135 -17.91 -11.24 -8.25
C GLU A 135 -17.91 -11.92 -6.88
N VAL A 136 -18.69 -12.99 -6.73
CA VAL A 136 -18.82 -13.71 -5.46
C VAL A 136 -17.50 -14.37 -5.09
N GLY A 137 -17.07 -14.20 -3.84
CA GLY A 137 -15.85 -14.79 -3.31
C GLY A 137 -14.56 -14.03 -3.67
N VAL A 138 -14.66 -12.92 -4.40
CA VAL A 138 -13.51 -12.09 -4.75
C VAL A 138 -13.42 -10.88 -3.82
N VAL A 139 -12.26 -10.71 -3.18
CA VAL A 139 -11.95 -9.50 -2.43
C VAL A 139 -11.23 -8.53 -3.34
N PHE A 140 -11.81 -7.35 -3.55
CA PHE A 140 -11.18 -6.31 -4.35
C PHE A 140 -10.45 -5.31 -3.47
N SER A 141 -9.30 -4.85 -3.93
CA SER A 141 -8.52 -3.80 -3.28
C SER A 141 -8.34 -2.59 -4.19
N GLU A 142 -8.14 -1.42 -3.61
CA GLU A 142 -7.98 -0.18 -4.38
C GLU A 142 -6.62 -0.14 -5.09
N ALA A 143 -5.52 -0.35 -4.36
CA ALA A 143 -4.17 -0.10 -4.87
C ALA A 143 -3.07 -1.04 -4.34
N ALA A 144 -3.38 -2.00 -3.47
CA ALA A 144 -2.40 -2.85 -2.78
C ALA A 144 -1.35 -3.47 -3.72
N ALA A 145 -1.75 -4.10 -4.83
CA ALA A 145 -0.79 -4.69 -5.76
C ALA A 145 0.15 -3.65 -6.38
N ILE A 146 -0.33 -2.44 -6.63
CA ILE A 146 0.41 -1.39 -7.34
C ILE A 146 1.53 -0.85 -6.43
N THR A 147 1.19 -0.53 -5.19
CA THR A 147 2.12 0.11 -4.24
C THR A 147 2.97 -0.90 -3.47
N ALA A 148 2.44 -2.08 -3.11
CA ALA A 148 3.24 -3.13 -2.47
C ALA A 148 4.38 -3.59 -3.37
N THR A 149 4.09 -3.82 -4.66
CA THR A 149 5.10 -4.17 -5.67
C THR A 149 6.22 -3.12 -5.73
N LEU A 150 5.87 -1.83 -5.64
CA LEU A 150 6.87 -0.76 -5.67
C LEU A 150 7.74 -0.74 -4.41
N TRP A 151 7.14 -0.87 -3.22
CA TRP A 151 7.89 -0.92 -1.96
C TRP A 151 8.80 -2.14 -1.90
N HIS A 152 8.29 -3.31 -2.26
CA HIS A 152 9.05 -4.54 -2.39
C HIS A 152 10.21 -4.39 -3.39
N TYR A 153 9.96 -3.76 -4.54
CA TYR A 153 10.98 -3.52 -5.56
C TYR A 153 12.19 -2.72 -5.03
N VAL A 154 11.96 -1.73 -4.16
CA VAL A 154 13.05 -0.95 -3.52
C VAL A 154 13.62 -1.63 -2.27
N GLY A 155 13.25 -2.90 -2.02
CA GLY A 155 13.72 -3.73 -0.92
C GLY A 155 13.16 -3.32 0.44
N VAL A 156 11.87 -3.01 0.51
CA VAL A 156 11.13 -2.74 1.77
C VAL A 156 10.14 -3.86 2.01
N ASP A 157 10.15 -4.43 3.21
CA ASP A 157 9.21 -5.48 3.59
C ASP A 157 7.80 -4.90 3.84
N VAL A 158 6.80 -5.46 3.17
CA VAL A 158 5.42 -4.91 3.21
C VAL A 158 4.52 -5.77 4.08
N ARG A 159 3.93 -5.17 5.14
CA ARG A 159 2.80 -5.75 5.85
C ARG A 159 1.55 -4.97 5.50
N CYS A 160 0.60 -5.56 4.80
CA CYS A 160 -0.57 -4.83 4.28
C CYS A 160 -1.87 -5.25 4.94
N TYR A 161 -2.61 -4.28 5.49
CA TYR A 161 -3.97 -4.48 5.98
C TYR A 161 -4.99 -4.02 4.93
N GLY A 162 -5.93 -4.90 4.61
CA GLY A 162 -7.12 -4.55 3.84
C GLY A 162 -8.21 -4.11 4.81
N VAL A 163 -8.69 -2.88 4.66
CA VAL A 163 -9.67 -2.26 5.55
C VAL A 163 -11.00 -2.11 4.82
N VAL A 164 -12.06 -2.69 5.37
CA VAL A 164 -13.42 -2.51 4.84
C VAL A 164 -13.88 -1.08 5.11
N ASP A 165 -14.53 -0.45 4.14
CA ASP A 165 -15.15 0.87 4.33
C ASP A 165 -16.29 0.73 5.36
N THR A 166 -15.99 1.02 6.63
CA THR A 166 -16.95 1.03 7.74
C THR A 166 -16.77 2.30 8.56
N ASN A 167 -17.85 2.78 9.17
CA ASN A 167 -17.87 4.07 9.86
C ASN A 167 -17.16 4.08 11.24
N ALA A 168 -16.59 2.97 11.72
CA ALA A 168 -15.93 2.93 13.02
C ALA A 168 -14.79 1.90 13.07
N LEU A 169 -13.55 2.38 13.01
CA LEU A 169 -12.38 1.62 13.44
C LEU A 169 -12.11 1.93 14.91
N ASN A 170 -12.17 0.92 15.79
CA ASN A 170 -11.80 1.10 17.20
C ASN A 170 -10.31 1.42 17.38
N ASN A 171 -9.45 0.94 16.47
CA ASN A 171 -8.04 1.29 16.40
C ASN A 171 -7.57 1.31 14.92
N PRO A 172 -7.41 2.50 14.31
CA PRO A 172 -7.13 2.60 12.87
C PRO A 172 -5.75 2.08 12.46
N LEU A 173 -4.80 1.98 13.40
CA LEU A 173 -3.45 1.47 13.14
C LEU A 173 -3.26 -0.01 13.48
N CYS A 174 -4.28 -0.64 14.09
CA CYS A 174 -4.34 -2.08 14.34
C CYS A 174 -5.74 -2.59 13.95
N PRO A 175 -6.00 -2.74 12.63
CA PRO A 175 -7.35 -3.02 12.13
C PRO A 175 -7.79 -4.49 12.28
N LEU A 176 -6.92 -5.37 12.80
CA LEU A 176 -7.20 -6.79 13.11
C LEU A 176 -7.18 -7.04 14.62
#